data_AF-A0A1H4E474-F1
#
_entry.id   AF-A0A1H4E474-F1
#
_cell.length_a   1.000
_cell.length_b   1.000
_cell.length_c   1.000
_cell.angle_alpha   90.00
_cell.angle_beta   90.00
_cell.angle_gamma   90.00
#
_symmetry.space_group_name_H-M   'P 1'
#
loop_
_entity.id
_entity.type
_entity.pdbx_description
1 polymer ?
#
loop_
_entity_poly.entity_id
_entity_poly.type
_entity_poly.pdbx_seq_one_letter_code
_entity_poly.pdbx_strand_id
1 'polypeptide(L)'
;MKLTEILRDSNYKLTQFTTDQVETLEKNIFLKEVRGKEVPFINCLVRRKDIQLKPEEAVRQLYLMVLNEQYGYSFDRMEIEYAVSFGREKKRADIVIFDKQDTRSIYIMVELKKPKLKDGKEQLKSYCNATGAPIGVWSNGDSISFYHRKDPNYFEDLSAIPSATEKLSDILTERWTIEDLIKKDKLVTEKKSLKDLILEMEDEVLANAGVDVFEELFKLIFLSTRQKLN
;
A
#
# COMPACT_ATOMS: atom_id res chain seq x y z
N MET A 1 -2.57 -26.46 -5.51
CA MET A 1 -2.04 -25.61 -6.60
C MET A 1 -1.07 -24.61 -5.98
N LYS A 2 0.05 -24.30 -6.64
CA LYS A 2 1.03 -23.35 -6.09
C LYS A 2 0.75 -21.93 -6.56
N LEU A 3 0.91 -20.93 -5.69
CA LEU A 3 0.70 -19.53 -6.07
C LEU A 3 1.69 -19.08 -7.14
N THR A 4 2.89 -19.64 -7.16
CA THR A 4 3.89 -19.39 -8.21
C THR A 4 3.38 -19.75 -9.61
N GLU A 5 2.46 -20.72 -9.73
CA GLU A 5 1.83 -21.10 -11.01
C GLU A 5 0.80 -20.06 -11.44
N ILE A 6 0.02 -19.53 -10.49
CA ILE A 6 -0.98 -18.48 -10.73
C ILE A 6 -0.29 -17.16 -11.09
N LEU A 7 0.85 -16.86 -10.47
CA LEU A 7 1.58 -15.61 -10.65
C LEU A 7 2.61 -15.63 -11.78
N ARG A 8 2.83 -16.78 -12.45
CA ARG A 8 3.94 -17.03 -13.40
C ARG A 8 4.10 -15.93 -14.47
N ASP A 9 2.98 -15.48 -15.05
CA ASP A 9 2.97 -14.46 -16.12
C ASP A 9 2.61 -13.06 -15.60
N SER A 10 2.63 -12.87 -14.29
CA SER A 10 2.31 -11.60 -13.63
C SER A 10 3.57 -10.91 -13.13
N ASN A 11 3.50 -9.59 -12.96
CA ASN A 11 4.57 -8.86 -12.29
C ASN A 11 4.45 -8.93 -10.74
N TYR A 12 3.47 -9.62 -10.18
CA TYR A 12 3.29 -9.65 -8.73
C TYR A 12 4.33 -10.53 -8.06
N LYS A 13 4.81 -10.08 -6.90
CA LYS A 13 5.73 -10.84 -6.06
C LYS A 13 5.11 -11.17 -4.71
N LEU A 14 5.60 -12.25 -4.12
CA LEU A 14 5.17 -12.74 -2.80
C LEU A 14 6.12 -12.30 -1.68
N THR A 15 7.12 -11.48 -1.98
CA THR A 15 8.22 -11.09 -1.09
C THR A 15 7.80 -10.26 0.13
N GLN A 16 6.55 -9.77 0.14
CA GLN A 16 5.95 -9.02 1.24
C GLN A 16 5.13 -9.90 2.20
N PHE A 17 4.98 -11.20 1.91
CA PHE A 17 4.15 -12.11 2.69
C PHE A 17 4.99 -13.19 3.37
N THR A 18 4.53 -13.64 4.53
CA THR A 18 5.17 -14.75 5.24
C THR A 18 4.91 -16.08 4.53
N THR A 19 5.78 -17.06 4.73
CA THR A 19 5.59 -18.42 4.20
C THR A 19 4.28 -19.03 4.69
N ASP A 20 3.93 -18.83 5.96
CA ASP A 20 2.69 -19.34 6.57
C ASP A 20 1.44 -18.76 5.88
N GLN A 21 1.44 -17.47 5.55
CA GLN A 21 0.34 -16.83 4.81
C GLN A 21 0.20 -17.41 3.40
N VAL A 22 1.33 -17.58 2.69
CA VAL A 22 1.36 -18.17 1.35
C VAL A 22 0.83 -19.60 1.39
N GLU A 23 1.31 -20.43 2.30
CA GLU A 23 0.87 -21.83 2.44
C GLU A 23 -0.60 -21.94 2.84
N THR A 24 -1.06 -21.07 3.74
CA THR A 24 -2.47 -21.03 4.15
C THR A 24 -3.36 -20.69 2.97
N LEU A 25 -2.98 -19.70 2.15
CA LEU A 25 -3.74 -19.38 0.95
C LEU A 25 -3.74 -20.56 -0.04
N GLU A 26 -2.57 -21.15 -0.31
CA GLU A 26 -2.41 -22.29 -1.22
C GLU A 26 -3.26 -23.51 -0.84
N LYS A 27 -3.37 -23.81 0.46
CA LYS A 27 -4.20 -24.91 1.00
C LYS A 27 -5.70 -24.69 0.75
N ASN A 28 -6.14 -23.44 0.65
CA ASN A 28 -7.54 -23.08 0.45
C ASN A 28 -7.92 -22.92 -1.03
N ILE A 29 -6.98 -23.11 -1.97
CA ILE A 29 -7.26 -23.06 -3.41
C ILE A 29 -7.93 -24.37 -3.85
N PHE A 30 -9.06 -24.24 -4.53
CA PHE A 30 -9.73 -25.37 -5.18
C PHE A 30 -10.01 -25.07 -6.66
N LEU A 31 -10.18 -26.10 -7.47
CA LEU A 31 -10.48 -25.97 -8.89
C LEU A 31 -11.99 -26.04 -9.12
N LYS A 32 -12.48 -25.18 -10.01
CA LYS A 32 -13.85 -25.25 -10.55
C LYS A 32 -13.80 -25.30 -12.06
N GLU A 33 -14.69 -26.10 -12.64
CA GLU A 33 -14.87 -26.11 -14.08
C GLU A 33 -15.68 -24.88 -14.52
N VAL A 34 -15.08 -24.06 -15.39
CA VAL A 34 -15.72 -22.89 -15.98
C VAL A 34 -15.52 -22.97 -17.49
N ARG A 35 -16.60 -23.14 -18.25
CA ARG A 35 -16.59 -23.25 -19.72
C ARG A 35 -15.63 -24.35 -20.21
N GLY A 36 -15.64 -25.52 -19.58
CA GLY A 36 -14.81 -26.67 -19.96
C GLY A 36 -13.33 -26.55 -19.59
N LYS A 37 -12.95 -25.58 -18.75
CA LYS A 37 -11.58 -25.40 -18.23
C LYS A 37 -11.59 -25.40 -16.71
N GLU A 38 -10.62 -26.07 -16.11
CA GLU A 38 -10.38 -25.95 -14.67
C GLU A 38 -9.74 -24.60 -14.34
N VAL A 39 -10.38 -23.87 -13.44
CA VAL A 39 -9.97 -22.53 -13.03
C VAL A 39 -9.82 -22.50 -11.51
N PRO A 40 -8.76 -21.88 -10.97
CA PRO A 40 -8.57 -21.77 -9.52
C PRO A 40 -9.56 -20.78 -8.90
N PHE A 41 -10.11 -21.17 -7.75
CA PHE A 41 -11.02 -20.40 -6.92
C PHE A 41 -10.58 -20.47 -5.44
N ILE A 42 -11.05 -19.51 -4.66
CA ILE A 42 -10.91 -19.48 -3.21
C ILE A 42 -12.19 -18.92 -2.58
N ASN A 43 -12.46 -19.25 -1.31
CA ASN A 43 -13.47 -18.55 -0.53
C ASN A 43 -12.90 -17.21 -0.03
N CYS A 44 -13.47 -16.10 -0.48
CA CYS A 44 -12.99 -14.75 -0.13
C CYS A 44 -13.11 -14.47 1.37
N LEU A 45 -12.00 -14.05 2.00
CA LEU A 45 -11.94 -13.77 3.44
C LEU A 45 -12.93 -12.69 3.91
N VAL A 46 -13.22 -11.71 3.05
CA VAL A 46 -14.16 -10.61 3.37
C VAL A 46 -15.56 -10.92 2.84
N ARG A 47 -15.69 -11.31 1.56
CA ARG A 47 -17.01 -11.50 0.93
C ARG A 47 -17.70 -12.83 1.28
N ARG A 48 -16.98 -13.77 1.91
CA ARG A 48 -17.48 -15.10 2.32
C ARG A 48 -18.15 -15.88 1.19
N LYS A 49 -17.62 -15.75 -0.02
CA LYS A 49 -18.10 -16.45 -1.22
C LYS A 49 -16.94 -16.87 -2.10
N ASP A 50 -17.20 -17.86 -2.93
CA ASP A 50 -16.20 -18.38 -3.85
C ASP A 50 -15.96 -17.38 -4.99
N ILE A 51 -14.70 -17.03 -5.20
CA ILE A 51 -14.25 -16.10 -6.23
C ILE A 51 -13.09 -16.70 -7.02
N GLN A 52 -13.00 -16.32 -8.29
CA GLN A 52 -11.91 -16.76 -9.16
C GLN A 52 -10.59 -16.16 -8.65
N LEU A 53 -9.58 -17.01 -8.45
CA LEU A 53 -8.28 -16.60 -7.93
C LEU A 53 -7.37 -16.12 -9.07
N LYS A 54 -7.58 -14.87 -9.49
CA LYS A 54 -6.68 -14.17 -10.42
C LYS A 54 -5.40 -13.72 -9.70
N PRO A 55 -4.31 -13.37 -10.41
CA PRO A 55 -3.09 -12.85 -9.78
C PRO A 55 -3.33 -11.66 -8.85
N GLU A 56 -4.14 -10.69 -9.28
CA GLU A 56 -4.53 -9.54 -8.44
C GLU A 56 -5.28 -9.98 -7.18
N GLU A 57 -6.15 -10.98 -7.30
CA GLU A 57 -6.93 -11.50 -6.18
C GLU A 57 -6.08 -12.28 -5.18
N ALA A 58 -5.08 -13.03 -5.65
CA ALA A 58 -4.17 -13.75 -4.77
C ALA A 58 -3.40 -12.78 -3.86
N VAL A 59 -2.88 -11.69 -4.43
CA VAL A 59 -2.20 -10.63 -3.67
C VAL A 59 -3.17 -9.93 -2.72
N ARG A 60 -4.41 -9.65 -3.16
CA ARG A 60 -5.44 -9.04 -2.31
C ARG A 60 -5.79 -9.90 -1.10
N GLN A 61 -6.02 -11.21 -1.31
CA GLN A 61 -6.32 -12.13 -0.21
C GLN A 61 -5.15 -12.27 0.78
N LEU A 62 -3.90 -12.31 0.30
CA LEU A 62 -2.73 -12.31 1.20
C LEU A 62 -2.62 -11.01 1.98
N TYR A 63 -2.89 -9.87 1.35
CA TYR A 63 -2.85 -8.58 2.03
C TYR A 63 -3.96 -8.41 3.07
N LEU A 64 -5.13 -9.00 2.84
CA LEU A 64 -6.19 -9.12 3.85
C LEU A 64 -5.70 -9.90 5.08
N MET A 65 -4.94 -10.98 4.89
CA MET A 65 -4.32 -11.72 6.02
C MET A 65 -3.32 -10.84 6.79
N VAL A 66 -2.50 -10.06 6.10
CA VAL A 66 -1.58 -9.09 6.74
C VAL A 66 -2.35 -8.09 7.61
N LEU A 67 -3.40 -7.46 7.06
CA LEU A 67 -4.22 -6.50 7.80
C LEU A 67 -4.91 -7.12 9.01
N ASN A 68 -5.31 -8.39 8.92
CA ASN A 68 -5.98 -9.09 10.01
C ASN A 68 -5.02 -9.61 11.08
N GLU A 69 -3.97 -10.34 10.68
CA GLU A 69 -3.07 -11.05 11.58
C GLU A 69 -2.02 -10.13 12.19
N GLN A 70 -1.46 -9.20 11.41
CA GLN A 70 -0.38 -8.33 11.88
C GLN A 70 -0.92 -7.03 12.47
N TYR A 71 -1.92 -6.42 11.82
CA TYR A 71 -2.48 -5.15 12.26
C TYR A 71 -3.78 -5.29 13.07
N GLY A 72 -4.34 -6.49 13.20
CA GLY A 72 -5.50 -6.76 14.07
C GLY A 72 -6.84 -6.23 13.54
N TYR A 73 -6.93 -5.81 12.28
CA TYR A 73 -8.19 -5.34 11.70
C TYR A 73 -9.11 -6.54 11.39
N SER A 74 -10.30 -6.59 11.99
CA SER A 74 -11.30 -7.62 11.65
C SER A 74 -11.76 -7.50 10.19
N PHE A 75 -11.98 -8.62 9.51
CA PHE A 75 -12.58 -8.66 8.17
C PHE A 75 -13.95 -7.98 8.10
N ASP A 76 -14.69 -7.93 9.22
CA ASP A 76 -16.00 -7.27 9.28
C ASP A 76 -15.92 -5.74 9.14
N ARG A 77 -14.72 -5.18 9.35
CA ARG A 77 -14.43 -3.76 9.12
C ARG A 77 -13.86 -3.50 7.72
N MET A 78 -13.73 -4.53 6.88
CA MET A 78 -13.12 -4.40 5.56
C MET A 78 -14.15 -4.53 4.45
N GLU A 79 -13.93 -3.81 3.37
CA GLU A 79 -14.62 -4.06 2.11
C GLU A 79 -13.59 -4.09 0.97
N ILE A 80 -13.85 -4.90 -0.05
CA ILE A 80 -12.97 -5.06 -1.19
C ILE A 80 -13.63 -4.63 -2.50
N GLU A 81 -12.85 -4.05 -3.41
CA GLU A 81 -13.32 -3.39 -4.64
C GLU A 81 -14.38 -2.30 -4.34
N TYR A 82 -14.19 -1.55 -3.25
CA TYR A 82 -15.11 -0.53 -2.75
C TYR A 82 -15.28 0.60 -3.77
N ALA A 83 -16.52 0.99 -4.04
CA ALA A 83 -16.84 1.99 -5.05
C ALA A 83 -16.63 3.41 -4.50
N VAL A 84 -15.65 4.13 -5.05
CA VAL A 84 -15.37 5.53 -4.76
C VAL A 84 -16.00 6.40 -5.86
N SER A 85 -16.79 7.40 -5.46
CA SER A 85 -17.50 8.28 -6.39
C SER A 85 -16.70 9.56 -6.66
N PHE A 86 -16.47 9.85 -7.94
CA PHE A 86 -15.79 11.04 -8.46
C PHE A 86 -16.78 11.83 -9.32
N GLY A 87 -17.67 12.58 -8.68
CA GLY A 87 -18.78 13.23 -9.36
C GLY A 87 -19.68 12.20 -10.05
N ARG A 88 -19.60 12.11 -11.39
CA ARG A 88 -20.36 11.14 -12.20
C ARG A 88 -19.63 9.82 -12.40
N GLU A 89 -18.31 9.80 -12.25
CA GLU A 89 -17.50 8.58 -12.43
C GLU A 89 -17.47 7.77 -11.13
N LYS A 90 -17.40 6.45 -11.26
CA LYS A 90 -17.16 5.54 -10.14
C LYS A 90 -15.91 4.74 -10.41
N LYS A 91 -14.95 4.80 -9.48
CA LYS A 91 -13.74 3.97 -9.49
C LYS A 91 -13.79 3.00 -8.31
N ARG A 92 -12.90 2.01 -8.29
CA ARG A 92 -12.85 1.01 -7.21
C ARG A 92 -11.49 1.03 -6.54
N ALA A 93 -11.51 1.05 -5.21
CA ALA A 93 -10.34 0.85 -4.37
C ALA A 93 -10.21 -0.64 -4.02
N ASP A 94 -8.99 -1.16 -3.91
CA ASP A 94 -8.77 -2.59 -3.69
C ASP A 94 -9.31 -3.06 -2.35
N ILE A 95 -8.94 -2.38 -1.26
CA ILE A 95 -9.40 -2.66 0.09
C ILE A 95 -9.65 -1.33 0.82
N VAL A 96 -10.75 -1.25 1.55
CA VAL A 96 -11.01 -0.19 2.52
C VAL A 96 -11.20 -0.79 3.90
N ILE A 97 -10.80 -0.06 4.93
CA ILE A 97 -11.06 -0.39 6.33
C ILE A 97 -11.87 0.75 6.93
N PHE A 98 -13.03 0.43 7.49
CA PHE A 98 -13.91 1.41 8.14
C PHE A 98 -13.43 1.74 9.55
N ASP A 99 -13.73 2.97 10.00
CA ASP A 99 -13.44 3.41 11.36
C ASP A 99 -14.16 2.55 12.40
N LYS A 100 -13.56 2.42 13.58
CA LYS A 100 -14.07 1.57 14.66
C LYS A 100 -15.34 2.15 15.30
N GLN A 101 -15.43 3.47 15.38
CA GLN A 101 -16.54 4.19 16.00
C GLN A 101 -17.54 4.65 14.94
N ASP A 102 -17.06 5.25 13.85
CA ASP A 102 -17.89 5.64 12.71
C ASP A 102 -17.77 4.62 11.58
N THR A 103 -18.60 3.59 11.62
CA THR A 103 -18.55 2.46 10.68
C THR A 103 -18.90 2.83 9.23
N ARG A 104 -19.26 4.09 8.94
CA ARG A 104 -19.48 4.60 7.58
C ARG A 104 -18.27 5.35 7.04
N SER A 105 -17.42 5.84 7.93
CA SER A 105 -16.20 6.55 7.58
C SER A 105 -15.08 5.59 7.25
N ILE A 106 -14.37 5.85 6.15
CA ILE A 106 -13.20 5.06 5.77
C ILE A 106 -12.02 5.56 6.60
N TYR A 107 -11.36 4.65 7.30
CA TYR A 107 -10.17 4.92 8.10
C TYR A 107 -8.88 4.69 7.30
N ILE A 108 -8.80 3.57 6.59
CA ILE A 108 -7.62 3.21 5.78
C ILE A 108 -8.08 2.85 4.36
N MET A 109 -7.40 3.43 3.37
CA MET A 109 -7.54 3.11 1.96
C MET A 109 -6.32 2.32 1.49
N VAL A 110 -6.50 1.19 0.79
CA VAL A 110 -5.39 0.37 0.28
C VAL A 110 -5.53 0.20 -1.23
N GLU A 111 -4.42 0.42 -1.94
CA GLU A 111 -4.29 0.18 -3.38
C GLU A 111 -3.12 -0.79 -3.65
N LEU A 112 -3.40 -1.89 -4.33
CA LEU A 112 -2.46 -2.96 -4.66
C LEU A 112 -2.22 -2.97 -6.17
N LYS A 113 -1.03 -2.56 -6.60
CA LYS A 113 -0.69 -2.41 -8.04
C LYS A 113 0.35 -3.40 -8.52
N LYS A 114 0.44 -3.50 -9.85
CA LYS A 114 1.58 -4.12 -10.53
C LYS A 114 2.82 -3.22 -10.33
N PRO A 115 4.04 -3.77 -10.14
CA PRO A 115 5.29 -3.05 -9.87
C PRO A 115 5.63 -1.82 -10.72
N LYS A 116 5.08 -1.68 -11.93
CA LYS A 116 5.56 -0.73 -12.94
C LYS A 116 4.79 0.61 -13.02
N LEU A 117 3.82 0.90 -12.13
CA LEU A 117 2.92 2.05 -12.29
C LEU A 117 3.12 3.13 -11.21
N LYS A 118 3.68 4.28 -11.60
CA LYS A 118 3.73 5.54 -10.81
C LYS A 118 2.32 6.08 -10.50
N ASP A 119 1.37 5.88 -11.42
CA ASP A 119 -0.02 6.34 -11.34
C ASP A 119 -0.79 5.86 -10.09
N GLY A 120 -0.34 4.79 -9.46
CA GLY A 120 -1.03 4.19 -8.32
C GLY A 120 -1.02 5.05 -7.05
N LYS A 121 0.05 5.83 -6.82
CA LYS A 121 0.14 6.70 -5.63
C LYS A 121 -0.80 7.90 -5.75
N GLU A 122 -0.85 8.53 -6.92
CA GLU A 122 -1.77 9.64 -7.19
C GLU A 122 -3.22 9.18 -7.13
N GLN A 123 -3.51 7.98 -7.65
CA GLN A 123 -4.82 7.35 -7.53
C GLN A 123 -5.22 7.17 -6.06
N LEU A 124 -4.33 6.64 -5.22
CA LEU A 124 -4.57 6.50 -3.79
C LEU A 124 -4.82 7.85 -3.10
N LYS A 125 -4.00 8.87 -3.38
CA LYS A 125 -4.19 10.23 -2.84
C LYS A 125 -5.56 10.80 -3.25
N SER A 126 -5.95 10.63 -4.52
CA SER A 126 -7.26 11.03 -5.03
C SER A 126 -8.42 10.31 -4.32
N TYR A 127 -8.26 9.02 -4.05
CA TYR A 127 -9.26 8.22 -3.31
C TYR A 127 -9.39 8.68 -1.86
N CYS A 128 -8.27 8.94 -1.18
CA CYS A 128 -8.28 9.46 0.18
C CYS A 128 -8.97 10.82 0.25
N ASN A 129 -8.70 11.71 -0.71
CA ASN A 129 -9.36 13.03 -0.78
C ASN A 129 -10.87 12.93 -1.05
N ALA A 130 -11.30 12.03 -1.93
CA ALA A 130 -12.72 11.85 -2.24
C ALA A 130 -13.54 11.22 -1.10
N THR A 131 -12.89 10.44 -0.24
CA THR A 131 -13.54 9.69 0.85
C THR A 131 -13.33 10.28 2.23
N GLY A 132 -12.38 11.19 2.38
CA GLY A 132 -11.94 11.71 3.68
C GLY A 132 -11.05 10.73 4.47
N ALA A 133 -10.60 9.62 3.86
CA ALA A 133 -9.78 8.64 4.54
C ALA A 133 -8.46 9.28 5.03
N PRO A 134 -8.15 9.20 6.35
CA PRO A 134 -6.96 9.81 6.90
C PRO A 134 -5.68 9.06 6.52
N ILE A 135 -5.77 7.77 6.19
CA ILE A 135 -4.60 6.93 5.91
C ILE A 135 -4.73 6.29 4.53
N GLY A 136 -3.66 6.39 3.74
CA GLY A 136 -3.51 5.70 2.47
C GLY A 136 -2.37 4.69 2.53
N VAL A 137 -2.58 3.51 1.96
CA VAL A 137 -1.56 2.45 1.83
C VAL A 137 -1.44 2.07 0.38
N TRP A 138 -0.22 2.12 -0.13
CA TRP A 138 0.09 1.71 -1.48
C TRP A 138 1.11 0.59 -1.45
N SER A 139 0.86 -0.50 -2.19
CA SER A 139 1.86 -1.55 -2.40
C SER A 139 1.90 -1.98 -3.85
N ASN A 140 3.11 -2.28 -4.32
CA ASN A 140 3.33 -2.86 -5.64
C ASN A 140 3.86 -4.30 -5.59
N GLY A 141 3.84 -4.93 -4.41
CA GLY A 141 4.37 -6.27 -4.15
C GLY A 141 5.85 -6.33 -3.79
N ASP A 142 6.64 -5.28 -4.12
CA ASP A 142 8.06 -5.16 -3.76
C ASP A 142 8.28 -4.14 -2.65
N SER A 143 7.62 -2.99 -2.78
CA SER A 143 7.66 -1.87 -1.86
C SER A 143 6.26 -1.55 -1.36
N ILE A 144 6.23 -1.04 -0.15
CA ILE A 144 5.03 -0.53 0.50
C ILE A 144 5.28 0.92 0.92
N SER A 145 4.27 1.75 0.78
CA SER A 145 4.31 3.14 1.23
C SER A 145 3.02 3.47 1.96
N PHE A 146 3.16 4.18 3.08
CA PHE A 146 2.07 4.55 3.96
C PHE A 146 1.99 6.07 4.01
N TYR A 147 0.78 6.61 3.99
CA TYR A 147 0.55 8.04 3.92
C TYR A 147 -0.48 8.48 4.95
N HIS A 148 -0.22 9.59 5.60
CA HIS A 148 -1.19 10.33 6.42
C HIS A 148 -1.67 11.55 5.64
N ARG A 149 -2.98 11.60 5.36
CA ARG A 149 -3.65 12.75 4.76
C ARG A 149 -3.86 13.83 5.82
N LYS A 150 -3.32 15.02 5.56
CA LYS A 150 -3.57 16.26 6.29
C LYS A 150 -4.37 17.23 5.43
N ASP A 151 -5.25 17.98 6.07
CA ASP A 151 -6.00 19.02 5.38
C ASP A 151 -5.10 20.22 5.00
N PRO A 152 -5.35 20.88 3.86
CA PRO A 152 -6.46 20.61 2.95
C PRO A 152 -6.21 19.48 1.95
N ASN A 153 -4.97 19.09 1.61
CA ASN A 153 -4.65 18.00 0.66
C ASN A 153 -3.16 17.57 0.70
N TYR A 154 -2.53 17.61 1.88
CA TYR A 154 -1.13 17.22 2.03
C TYR A 154 -1.03 15.76 2.47
N PHE A 155 -0.03 15.03 1.98
CA PHE A 155 0.22 13.64 2.37
C PHE A 155 1.63 13.53 2.93
N GLU A 156 1.73 13.11 4.18
CA GLU A 156 3.00 12.83 4.85
C GLU A 156 3.27 11.34 4.82
N ASP A 157 4.53 10.96 4.59
CA ASP A 157 4.94 9.57 4.71
C ASP A 157 4.82 9.11 6.17
N LEU A 158 4.24 7.93 6.35
CA LEU A 158 4.22 7.18 7.60
C LEU A 158 5.22 6.03 7.53
N SER A 159 5.85 5.71 8.66
CA SER A 159 6.69 4.52 8.79
C SER A 159 5.88 3.23 8.76
N ALA A 160 4.66 3.27 9.31
CA ALA A 160 3.70 2.17 9.36
C ALA A 160 2.27 2.72 9.54
N ILE A 161 1.27 1.87 9.30
CA ILE A 161 -0.10 2.16 9.76
C ILE A 161 -0.28 1.74 11.23
N PRO A 162 -1.17 2.40 11.99
CA PRO A 162 -1.52 1.94 13.33
C PRO A 162 -2.15 0.55 13.29
N SER A 163 -1.92 -0.28 14.31
CA SER A 163 -2.75 -1.45 14.55
C SER A 163 -4.17 -1.05 14.99
N ALA A 164 -5.09 -2.01 14.98
CA ALA A 164 -6.49 -1.78 15.36
C ALA A 164 -6.68 -1.32 16.83
N THR A 165 -5.65 -1.44 17.67
CA THR A 165 -5.62 -0.99 19.06
C THR A 165 -4.87 0.33 19.27
N GLU A 166 -4.04 0.74 18.31
CA GLU A 166 -3.25 1.97 18.38
C GLU A 166 -3.98 3.15 17.74
N LYS A 167 -3.62 4.36 18.15
CA LYS A 167 -4.10 5.57 17.49
C LYS A 167 -3.08 6.04 16.47
N LEU A 168 -3.55 6.71 15.43
CA LEU A 168 -2.68 7.37 14.47
C LEU A 168 -1.75 8.40 15.13
N SER A 169 -2.20 9.07 16.20
CA SER A 169 -1.36 9.97 16.99
C SER A 169 -0.12 9.29 17.57
N ASP A 170 -0.24 8.02 17.95
CA ASP A 170 0.84 7.28 18.59
C ASP A 170 1.97 7.00 17.58
N ILE A 171 1.59 6.65 16.34
CA ILE A 171 2.51 6.49 15.21
C ILE A 171 3.19 7.80 14.83
N LEU A 172 2.45 8.92 14.85
CA LEU A 172 2.99 10.24 14.51
C LEU A 172 3.93 10.82 15.58
N THR A 173 3.77 10.38 16.84
CA THR A 173 4.53 10.91 17.99
C THR A 173 5.81 10.12 18.26
N GLU A 174 6.07 9.02 17.54
CA GLU A 174 7.37 8.34 17.58
C GLU A 174 8.48 9.34 17.25
N ARG A 175 9.16 9.80 18.30
CA ARG A 175 10.29 10.74 18.21
C ARG A 175 11.42 10.00 17.52
N TRP A 176 11.70 10.37 16.28
CA TRP A 176 12.91 9.92 15.60
C TRP A 176 14.11 10.49 16.33
N THR A 177 14.90 9.62 16.96
CA THR A 177 16.26 9.98 17.33
C THR A 177 17.16 9.84 16.09
N ILE A 178 18.30 10.54 16.08
CA ILE A 178 19.30 10.39 14.99
C ILE A 178 19.73 8.92 14.87
N GLU A 179 19.78 8.18 15.97
CA GLU A 179 20.09 6.74 15.97
C GLU A 179 18.97 5.89 15.35
N ASP A 180 17.69 6.26 15.54
CA ASP A 180 16.56 5.58 14.90
C ASP A 180 16.53 5.81 13.38
N LEU A 181 16.92 7.01 12.92
CA LEU A 181 17.09 7.31 11.49
C LEU A 181 18.20 6.48 10.85
N ILE A 182 19.26 6.15 11.60
CA ILE A 182 20.39 5.34 11.14
C ILE A 182 20.06 3.83 11.18
N LYS A 183 19.28 3.37 12.18
CA LYS A 183 18.86 1.97 12.31
C LYS A 183 17.72 1.58 11.36
N LYS A 184 16.71 2.44 11.23
CA LYS A 184 15.60 2.30 10.27
C LYS A 184 15.92 3.12 9.02
N ASP A 185 17.08 2.86 8.41
CA ASP A 185 17.40 3.43 7.12
C ASP A 185 16.21 3.16 6.17
N LYS A 186 15.62 4.24 5.65
CA LYS A 186 14.43 4.18 4.77
C LYS A 186 14.67 3.24 3.59
N LEU A 187 15.94 3.08 3.20
CA LEU A 187 16.38 2.17 2.15
C LEU A 187 16.15 0.69 2.48
N VAL A 188 16.30 0.31 3.76
CA VAL A 188 16.19 -1.07 4.22
C VAL A 188 14.74 -1.41 4.55
N THR A 189 14.03 -0.48 5.18
CA THR A 189 12.65 -0.71 5.66
C THR A 189 11.61 -0.66 4.53
N GLU A 190 11.77 0.27 3.58
CA GLU A 190 10.87 0.40 2.42
C GLU A 190 11.38 -0.37 1.17
N LYS A 191 12.55 -1.03 1.28
CA LYS A 191 13.29 -1.65 0.17
C LYS A 191 13.51 -0.70 -1.03
N LYS A 192 13.50 0.60 -0.80
CA LYS A 192 13.74 1.61 -1.84
C LYS A 192 15.24 1.89 -1.96
N SER A 193 15.73 2.18 -3.15
CA SER A 193 17.09 2.70 -3.31
C SER A 193 17.12 4.23 -3.19
N LEU A 194 18.28 4.81 -2.88
CA LEU A 194 18.46 6.26 -2.85
C LEU A 194 18.12 6.90 -4.21
N LYS A 195 18.37 6.15 -5.29
CA LYS A 195 17.99 6.51 -6.65
C LYS A 195 16.47 6.66 -6.80
N ASP A 196 15.69 5.75 -6.21
CA ASP A 196 14.23 5.80 -6.30
C ASP A 196 13.67 7.01 -5.54
N LEU A 197 14.27 7.35 -4.39
CA LEU A 197 13.90 8.54 -3.63
C LEU A 197 14.21 9.84 -4.40
N ILE A 198 15.38 9.91 -5.04
CA ILE A 198 15.78 11.08 -5.85
C ILE A 198 14.85 11.25 -7.06
N LEU A 199 14.47 10.15 -7.73
CA LEU A 199 13.51 10.19 -8.85
C LEU A 199 12.12 10.64 -8.39
N GLU A 200 11.66 10.19 -7.21
CA GLU A 200 10.38 10.64 -6.62
C GLU A 200 10.41 12.15 -6.33
N MET A 201 11.51 12.67 -5.78
CA MET A 201 11.68 14.10 -5.54
C MET A 201 11.76 14.91 -6.85
N GLU A 202 12.43 14.40 -7.87
CA GLU A 202 12.51 15.03 -9.20
C GLU A 202 11.12 15.20 -9.81
N ASP A 203 10.30 14.14 -9.78
CA ASP A 203 8.93 14.19 -10.29
C ASP A 203 8.05 15.17 -9.51
N GLU A 204 8.12 15.15 -8.16
CA GLU A 204 7.30 16.03 -7.31
C GLU A 204 7.67 17.50 -7.45
N VAL A 205 8.97 17.80 -7.61
CA VAL A 205 9.44 19.16 -7.88
C VAL A 205 9.01 19.58 -9.28
N LEU A 206 9.29 18.78 -10.32
CA LEU A 206 8.89 19.11 -11.71
C LEU A 206 7.37 19.31 -11.88
N ALA A 207 6.54 18.62 -11.09
CA ALA A 207 5.09 18.78 -11.10
C ALA A 207 4.60 20.08 -10.44
N ASN A 208 5.35 20.67 -9.50
CA ASN A 208 4.90 21.80 -8.67
C ASN A 208 5.73 23.09 -8.83
N ALA A 209 6.99 22.99 -9.25
CA ALA A 209 7.89 24.11 -9.46
C ALA A 209 8.92 23.72 -10.54
N GLY A 210 9.03 24.52 -11.60
CA GLY A 210 9.93 24.21 -12.72
C GLY A 210 11.38 23.90 -12.32
N VAL A 211 12.15 23.43 -13.30
CA VAL A 211 13.51 22.84 -13.22
C VAL A 211 14.50 23.51 -12.25
N ASP A 212 14.39 24.83 -12.01
CA ASP A 212 15.30 25.57 -11.11
C ASP A 212 15.23 25.15 -9.63
N VAL A 213 14.06 24.73 -9.12
CA VAL A 213 13.93 24.38 -7.69
C VAL A 213 14.63 23.05 -7.36
N PHE A 214 14.64 22.13 -8.33
CA PHE A 214 15.32 20.84 -8.17
C PHE A 214 16.84 21.01 -8.10
N GLU A 215 17.39 21.85 -8.98
CA GLU A 215 18.82 22.19 -9.01
C GLU A 215 19.28 22.86 -7.69
N GLU A 216 18.48 23.77 -7.12
CA GLU A 216 18.79 24.37 -5.82
C GLU A 216 18.77 23.36 -4.66
N LEU A 217 17.78 22.46 -4.63
CA LEU A 217 17.72 21.38 -3.64
C LEU A 217 18.92 20.43 -3.76
N PHE A 218 19.32 20.09 -4.97
CA PHE A 218 20.47 19.21 -5.21
C PHE A 218 21.77 19.86 -4.74
N LYS A 219 21.96 21.16 -5.00
CA LYS A 219 23.10 21.94 -4.45
C LYS A 219 23.13 21.90 -2.93
N LEU A 220 21.98 22.06 -2.27
CA LEU A 220 21.84 22.00 -0.81
C LEU A 220 22.19 20.62 -0.25
N ILE A 221 21.71 19.55 -0.89
CA ILE A 221 22.05 18.16 -0.52
C ILE A 221 23.55 17.95 -0.66
N PHE A 222 24.14 18.35 -1.79
CA PHE A 222 25.57 18.19 -2.07
C PHE A 222 26.44 18.93 -1.06
N LEU A 223 26.07 20.17 -0.72
CA LEU A 223 26.73 20.98 0.32
C LEU A 223 26.64 20.29 1.69
N SER A 224 25.48 19.75 2.05
CA SER A 224 25.27 19.07 3.34
C SER A 224 26.06 17.75 3.45
N THR A 225 26.18 16.98 2.35
CA THR A 225 26.99 15.76 2.31
C THR A 225 28.48 16.05 2.38
N ARG A 226 28.92 17.18 1.81
CA ARG A 226 30.32 17.61 1.84
C ARG A 226 30.73 18.13 3.22
N GLN A 227 29.81 18.72 3.98
CA GLN A 227 30.05 19.13 5.37
C GLN A 227 30.22 17.96 6.34
N LYS A 228 29.62 16.79 6.06
CA LYS A 228 29.73 15.58 6.91
C LYS A 228 30.99 14.74 6.64
N LEU A 229 31.76 15.09 5.61
CA LEU A 229 33.01 14.41 5.22
C LEU A 229 34.28 15.11 5.72
N ASN A 230 34.14 16.20 6.49
CA ASN A 230 35.23 16.92 7.14
C ASN A 230 35.09 16.85 8.66
#